data_AF-A0A257GXK7-F1
#
_entry.id   AF-A0A257GXK7-F1
#
_cell.length_a   1.000
_cell.length_b   1.000
_cell.length_c   1.000
_cell.angle_alpha   90.00
_cell.angle_beta   90.00
_cell.angle_gamma   90.00
#
_symmetry.space_group_name_H-M   'P 1'
#
loop_
_entity.id
_entity.type
_entity.pdbx_description
1 polymer ?
#
loop_
_entity_poly.entity_id
_entity_poly.type
_entity_poly.pdbx_seq_one_letter_code
_entity_poly.pdbx_strand_id
1 'polypeptide(L)'
;MNNESLASIGTPLQSPTVATPIVTQFLFIDSRVPDLQSIVHAAQPGTQVVVLQPDQDGVAQMASALQGHSGLESISVVSHGAEGLVLLGNGPLFAGNIAQHATDLATIGNALSSTGDLLLYGCDVGAGEAGASFLATLAELTGADVAASSDSTGGTDARGRSGDWDLEITTGTIDHAPVIDATELAGYDFLLHTASVSTVAQLKAAIATGNADGVADTITLTANITFASSADAITINVTDGQTMSIVWGGFTLIGGNFARVLDVQAGSVAIDNLTITNGKLSGNGGAAGAGGAAGAGGDSLGAGIKNAGTL
;
A
#
# COMPACT_ATOMS: atom_id res chain seq x y z
N MET A 1 11.67 -30.57 79.29
CA MET A 1 10.28 -31.01 79.04
C MET A 1 9.48 -29.75 78.75
N ASN A 2 9.69 -29.10 77.60
CA ASN A 2 9.19 -29.45 76.26
C ASN A 2 7.65 -29.51 76.28
N ASN A 3 6.97 -28.44 75.84
CA ASN A 3 6.38 -28.40 74.50
C ASN A 3 5.70 -27.03 74.27
N GLU A 4 6.30 -26.21 73.40
CA GLU A 4 5.72 -24.95 72.94
C GLU A 4 4.79 -25.19 71.75
N SER A 5 3.69 -24.45 71.75
CA SER A 5 2.73 -24.27 70.68
C SER A 5 3.38 -23.68 69.42
N LEU A 6 3.19 -24.29 68.25
CA LEU A 6 3.32 -23.61 66.96
C LEU A 6 2.25 -24.11 65.99
N ALA A 7 1.22 -23.28 65.80
CA ALA A 7 0.43 -23.25 64.58
C ALA A 7 1.05 -22.19 63.65
N SER A 8 1.45 -22.58 62.45
CA SER A 8 1.61 -21.66 61.32
C SER A 8 1.38 -22.43 60.03
N ILE A 9 0.19 -22.22 59.48
CA ILE A 9 -0.24 -22.62 58.15
C ILE A 9 0.45 -21.69 57.14
N GLY A 10 1.46 -22.22 56.43
CA GLY A 10 2.05 -21.52 55.29
C GLY A 10 1.07 -21.49 54.13
N THR A 11 0.63 -20.30 53.74
CA THR A 11 -0.09 -20.06 52.48
C THR A 11 0.86 -20.37 51.32
N PRO A 12 0.48 -21.17 50.31
CA PRO A 12 1.32 -21.36 49.14
C PRO A 12 1.45 -20.04 48.39
N LEU A 13 2.68 -19.65 48.05
CA LEU A 13 2.96 -18.52 47.16
C LEU A 13 2.37 -18.84 45.78
N GLN A 14 1.29 -18.15 45.43
CA GLN A 14 0.69 -18.23 44.11
C GLN A 14 1.65 -17.56 43.12
N SER A 15 2.13 -18.31 42.13
CA SER A 15 2.94 -17.77 41.05
C SER A 15 2.19 -16.63 40.37
N PRO A 16 2.84 -15.50 40.02
CA PRO A 16 2.16 -14.42 39.32
C PRO A 16 1.64 -14.95 37.98
N THR A 17 0.33 -14.90 37.79
CA THR A 17 -0.30 -15.09 36.49
C THR A 17 0.18 -13.91 35.63
N VAL A 18 1.08 -14.16 34.68
CA VAL A 18 1.38 -13.16 33.65
C VAL A 18 0.09 -13.00 32.86
N ALA A 19 -0.64 -11.91 33.09
CA ALA A 19 -1.77 -11.55 32.26
C ALA A 19 -1.25 -11.41 30.83
N THR A 20 -1.84 -12.15 29.90
CA THR A 20 -1.60 -11.93 28.47
C THR A 20 -1.87 -10.45 28.20
N PRO A 21 -0.93 -9.70 27.61
CA PRO A 21 -1.18 -8.31 27.29
C PRO A 21 -2.44 -8.22 26.43
N ILE A 22 -3.39 -7.38 26.84
CA ILE A 22 -4.59 -7.13 26.05
C ILE A 22 -4.15 -6.31 24.86
N VAL A 23 -4.38 -6.81 23.66
CA VAL A 23 -4.15 -6.07 22.42
C VAL A 23 -5.24 -5.00 22.34
N THR A 24 -4.85 -3.73 22.48
CA THR A 24 -5.75 -2.59 22.30
C THR A 24 -5.52 -1.87 20.98
N GLN A 25 -4.41 -2.16 20.28
CA GLN A 25 -3.96 -1.40 19.11
C GLN A 25 -3.49 -2.35 18.00
N PHE A 26 -3.85 -2.04 16.76
CA PHE A 26 -3.35 -2.73 15.57
C PHE A 26 -2.59 -1.76 14.67
N LEU A 27 -1.49 -2.24 14.08
CA LEU A 27 -0.74 -1.55 13.04
C LEU A 27 -0.65 -2.46 11.81
N PHE A 28 -1.33 -2.08 10.74
CA PHE A 28 -1.22 -2.70 9.43
C PHE A 28 -0.17 -1.96 8.60
N ILE A 29 0.70 -2.70 7.93
CA ILE A 29 1.75 -2.12 7.06
C ILE A 29 1.68 -2.80 5.70
N ASP A 30 1.50 -2.01 4.63
CA ASP A 30 1.63 -2.55 3.28
C ASP A 30 3.08 -2.99 3.03
N SER A 31 3.27 -4.21 2.52
CA SER A 31 4.60 -4.79 2.32
C SER A 31 5.47 -4.05 1.30
N ARG A 32 4.90 -3.17 0.46
CA ARG A 32 5.66 -2.35 -0.48
C ARG A 32 6.28 -1.12 0.16
N VAL A 33 5.89 -0.79 1.39
CA VAL A 33 6.50 0.33 2.10
C VAL A 33 8.00 0.05 2.28
N PRO A 34 8.88 0.96 1.84
CA PRO A 34 10.32 0.78 1.96
C PRO A 34 10.76 0.73 3.43
N ASP A 35 11.85 0.01 3.71
CA ASP A 35 12.37 -0.17 5.07
C ASP A 35 11.30 -0.50 6.13
N LEU A 36 10.39 -1.42 5.78
CA LEU A 36 9.31 -1.88 6.64
C LEU A 36 9.76 -2.26 8.05
N GLN A 37 10.99 -2.78 8.21
CA GLN A 37 11.51 -3.21 9.51
C GLN A 37 11.70 -2.04 10.48
N SER A 38 12.06 -0.86 10.00
CA SER A 38 12.14 0.35 10.83
C SER A 38 10.75 0.76 11.33
N ILE A 39 9.73 0.64 10.49
CA ILE A 39 8.33 0.93 10.87
C ILE A 39 7.81 -0.10 11.89
N VAL A 40 8.14 -1.38 11.70
CA VAL A 40 7.83 -2.43 12.68
C VAL A 40 8.52 -2.15 14.02
N HIS A 41 9.79 -1.71 14.02
CA HIS A 41 10.51 -1.35 15.24
C HIS A 41 9.94 -0.13 15.94
N ALA A 42 9.41 0.82 15.18
CA ALA A 42 8.78 2.03 15.70
C ALA A 42 7.40 1.78 16.31
N ALA A 43 6.82 0.57 16.19
CA ALA A 43 5.53 0.26 16.79
C ALA A 43 5.61 0.31 18.33
N GLN A 44 4.72 1.08 18.95
CA GLN A 44 4.65 1.24 20.40
C GLN A 44 4.35 -0.12 21.10
N PRO A 45 4.85 -0.34 22.33
CA PRO A 45 4.58 -1.57 23.08
C PRO A 45 3.08 -1.85 23.23
N GLY A 46 2.68 -3.09 22.96
CA GLY A 46 1.27 -3.50 23.01
C GLY A 46 0.54 -3.41 21.67
N THR A 47 1.19 -2.88 20.63
CA THR A 47 0.66 -2.86 19.25
C THR A 47 0.82 -4.22 18.58
N GLN A 48 -0.28 -4.77 18.06
CA GLN A 48 -0.26 -5.94 17.19
C GLN A 48 0.06 -5.49 15.76
N VAL A 49 1.25 -5.85 15.26
CA VAL A 49 1.67 -5.51 13.89
C VAL A 49 1.27 -6.62 12.91
N VAL A 50 0.75 -6.23 11.75
CA VAL A 50 0.35 -7.13 10.65
C VAL A 50 0.86 -6.56 9.33
N VAL A 51 1.60 -7.37 8.55
CA VAL A 51 2.10 -6.97 7.23
C VAL A 51 1.17 -7.48 6.13
N LEU A 52 0.60 -6.56 5.35
CA LEU A 52 -0.31 -6.85 4.25
C LEU A 52 0.47 -7.37 3.04
N GLN A 53 0.01 -8.51 2.51
CA GLN A 53 0.63 -9.16 1.37
C GLN A 53 0.15 -8.55 0.06
N PRO A 54 1.05 -8.39 -0.94
CA PRO A 54 0.77 -7.65 -2.16
C PRO A 54 -0.10 -8.42 -3.17
N ASP A 55 -0.31 -9.72 -2.95
CA ASP A 55 -1.07 -10.62 -3.82
C ASP A 55 -2.54 -10.79 -3.41
N GLN A 56 -2.93 -10.24 -2.25
CA GLN A 56 -4.26 -10.34 -1.67
C GLN A 56 -4.89 -8.97 -1.45
N ASP A 57 -6.22 -8.93 -1.40
CA ASP A 57 -6.95 -7.70 -1.10
C ASP A 57 -6.58 -7.20 0.30
N GLY A 58 -6.09 -5.96 0.41
CA GLY A 58 -5.60 -5.43 1.67
C GLY A 58 -6.70 -5.15 2.69
N VAL A 59 -7.88 -4.72 2.25
CA VAL A 59 -9.02 -4.44 3.16
C VAL A 59 -9.57 -5.74 3.74
N ALA A 60 -9.68 -6.79 2.91
CA ALA A 60 -10.08 -8.11 3.36
C ALA A 60 -9.07 -8.75 4.31
N GLN A 61 -7.76 -8.53 4.10
CA GLN A 61 -6.71 -8.95 5.03
C GLN A 61 -6.85 -8.28 6.40
N MET A 62 -7.07 -6.96 6.42
CA MET A 62 -7.32 -6.21 7.66
C MET A 62 -8.57 -6.73 8.38
N ALA A 63 -9.70 -6.83 7.67
CA ALA A 63 -10.94 -7.35 8.24
C ALA A 63 -10.75 -8.76 8.81
N SER A 64 -10.04 -9.65 8.10
CA SER A 64 -9.73 -11.01 8.55
C SER A 64 -8.88 -11.04 9.82
N ALA A 65 -7.85 -10.19 9.91
CA ALA A 65 -6.99 -10.09 11.08
C ALA A 65 -7.72 -9.55 12.32
N LEU A 66 -8.76 -8.74 12.11
CA LEU A 66 -9.57 -8.14 13.18
C LEU A 66 -10.75 -9.00 13.61
N GLN A 67 -11.02 -10.13 12.94
CA GLN A 67 -12.13 -11.01 13.31
C GLN A 67 -12.01 -11.49 14.76
N GLY A 68 -13.06 -11.26 15.55
CA GLY A 68 -13.10 -11.64 16.96
C GLY A 68 -12.44 -10.64 17.91
N HIS A 69 -11.86 -9.56 17.40
CA HIS A 69 -11.44 -8.41 18.20
C HIS A 69 -12.60 -7.42 18.37
N SER A 70 -12.60 -6.70 19.49
CA SER A 70 -13.57 -5.65 19.80
C SER A 70 -13.00 -4.73 20.87
N GLY A 71 -13.42 -3.48 20.88
CA GLY A 71 -12.97 -2.52 21.90
C GLY A 71 -11.52 -2.06 21.71
N LEU A 72 -11.01 -2.09 20.48
CA LEU A 72 -9.71 -1.55 20.15
C LEU A 72 -9.71 -0.02 20.32
N GLU A 73 -8.60 0.51 20.81
CA GLU A 73 -8.31 1.94 20.91
C GLU A 73 -7.99 2.51 19.54
N SER A 74 -7.19 1.81 18.74
CA SER A 74 -6.88 2.28 17.39
C SER A 74 -6.54 1.16 16.43
N ILE A 75 -6.80 1.45 15.15
CA ILE A 75 -6.30 0.69 14.01
C ILE A 75 -5.52 1.68 13.16
N SER A 76 -4.23 1.45 13.01
CA SER A 76 -3.34 2.27 12.18
C SER A 76 -2.96 1.52 10.91
N VAL A 77 -2.79 2.25 9.82
CA VAL A 77 -2.42 1.71 8.52
C VAL A 77 -1.29 2.53 7.94
N VAL A 78 -0.17 1.89 7.61
CA VAL A 78 0.98 2.50 6.95
C VAL A 78 1.07 1.95 5.53
N SER A 79 0.95 2.83 4.54
CA SER A 79 0.91 2.45 3.13
C SER A 79 1.34 3.60 2.23
N HIS A 80 1.58 3.32 0.96
CA HIS A 80 1.67 4.41 0.00
C HIS A 80 0.30 5.09 -0.18
N GLY A 81 0.30 6.42 -0.23
CA GLY A 81 -0.89 7.25 -0.37
C GLY A 81 -0.82 8.21 -1.56
N ALA A 82 -2.00 8.70 -1.94
CA ALA A 82 -2.21 9.87 -2.78
C ALA A 82 -3.56 10.50 -2.40
N GLU A 83 -3.91 11.66 -2.98
CA GLU A 83 -5.20 12.33 -2.75
C GLU A 83 -6.40 11.37 -2.84
N GLY A 84 -7.03 11.09 -1.70
CA GLY A 84 -8.20 10.20 -1.60
C GLY A 84 -7.93 8.73 -1.93
N LEU A 85 -6.70 8.25 -1.74
CA LEU A 85 -6.28 6.89 -2.07
C LEU A 85 -5.27 6.34 -1.06
N VAL A 86 -5.47 5.10 -0.63
CA VAL A 86 -4.47 4.28 0.07
C VAL A 86 -4.20 3.00 -0.73
N LEU A 87 -2.93 2.60 -0.85
CA LEU A 87 -2.54 1.36 -1.53
C LEU A 87 -2.46 0.20 -0.52
N LEU A 88 -3.35 -0.79 -0.61
CA LEU A 88 -3.44 -1.88 0.36
C LEU A 88 -3.46 -3.24 -0.32
N GLY A 89 -2.39 -4.01 -0.16
CA GLY A 89 -2.27 -5.34 -0.73
C GLY A 89 -2.25 -5.28 -2.26
N ASN A 90 -3.15 -5.97 -2.94
CA ASN A 90 -3.12 -6.09 -4.40
C ASN A 90 -3.77 -4.95 -5.19
N GLY A 91 -4.22 -3.88 -4.54
CA GLY A 91 -4.88 -2.74 -5.19
C GLY A 91 -5.12 -1.53 -4.28
N PRO A 92 -5.62 -0.43 -4.84
CA PRO A 92 -5.98 0.75 -4.07
C PRO A 92 -7.32 0.57 -3.36
N LEU A 93 -7.51 1.26 -2.24
CA LEU A 93 -8.81 1.68 -1.73
C LEU A 93 -8.97 3.17 -2.01
N PHE A 94 -10.03 3.53 -2.75
CA PHE A 94 -10.30 4.91 -3.18
C PHE A 94 -11.79 5.08 -3.46
N ALA A 95 -12.23 6.31 -3.76
CA ALA A 95 -13.65 6.62 -3.97
C ALA A 95 -14.36 5.73 -5.04
N GLY A 96 -13.63 5.26 -6.06
CA GLY A 96 -14.21 4.43 -7.12
C GLY A 96 -14.50 2.98 -6.74
N ASN A 97 -13.95 2.49 -5.62
CA ASN A 97 -14.15 1.11 -5.17
C ASN A 97 -14.51 0.94 -3.68
N ILE A 98 -14.51 2.02 -2.88
CA ILE A 98 -14.73 1.93 -1.43
C ILE A 98 -16.06 1.25 -1.05
N ALA A 99 -17.13 1.48 -1.83
CA ALA A 99 -18.44 0.88 -1.58
C ALA A 99 -18.44 -0.65 -1.71
N GLN A 100 -17.55 -1.21 -2.56
CA GLN A 100 -17.39 -2.64 -2.75
C GLN A 100 -16.78 -3.31 -1.50
N HIS A 101 -16.08 -2.55 -0.66
CA HIS A 101 -15.47 -3.02 0.58
C HIS A 101 -16.34 -2.77 1.83
N ALA A 102 -17.59 -2.34 1.68
CA ALA A 102 -18.43 -1.93 2.81
C ALA A 102 -18.57 -3.00 3.91
N THR A 103 -18.60 -4.29 3.57
CA THR A 103 -18.70 -5.38 4.56
C THR A 103 -17.40 -5.54 5.37
N ASP A 104 -16.26 -5.45 4.69
CA ASP A 104 -14.95 -5.56 5.33
C ASP A 104 -14.66 -4.31 6.18
N LEU A 105 -15.00 -3.12 5.67
CA LEU A 105 -14.89 -1.85 6.39
C LEU A 105 -15.78 -1.82 7.65
N ALA A 106 -17.01 -2.33 7.57
CA ALA A 106 -17.85 -2.49 8.75
C ALA A 106 -17.24 -3.47 9.76
N THR A 107 -16.56 -4.53 9.31
CA THR A 107 -15.87 -5.48 10.19
C THR A 107 -14.68 -4.81 10.90
N ILE A 108 -13.90 -4.01 10.17
CA ILE A 108 -12.80 -3.19 10.72
C ILE A 108 -13.35 -2.23 11.78
N GLY A 109 -14.43 -1.52 11.46
CA GLY A 109 -15.09 -0.61 12.38
C GLY A 109 -15.63 -1.27 13.65
N ASN A 110 -16.27 -2.44 13.52
CA ASN A 110 -16.81 -3.19 14.67
C ASN A 110 -15.73 -3.71 15.63
N ALA A 111 -14.47 -3.77 15.19
CA ALA A 111 -13.35 -4.12 16.07
C ALA A 111 -12.92 -2.96 16.97
N LEU A 112 -13.21 -1.72 16.59
CA LEU A 112 -12.92 -0.52 17.37
C LEU A 112 -13.88 -0.39 18.56
N SER A 113 -13.42 0.31 19.58
CA SER A 113 -14.28 0.82 20.65
C SER A 113 -15.13 1.99 20.15
N SER A 114 -16.08 2.47 20.96
CA SER A 114 -16.91 3.64 20.60
C SER A 114 -16.14 4.94 20.48
N THR A 115 -14.89 4.97 20.96
CA THR A 115 -13.95 6.09 20.86
C THR A 115 -12.67 5.63 20.15
N GLY A 116 -12.77 4.56 19.34
CA GLY A 116 -11.62 3.99 18.65
C GLY A 116 -11.40 4.65 17.30
N ASP A 117 -10.14 4.87 16.96
CA ASP A 117 -9.74 5.67 15.79
C ASP A 117 -9.14 4.81 14.67
N LEU A 118 -9.38 5.23 13.42
CA LEU A 118 -8.71 4.70 12.22
C LEU A 118 -7.69 5.71 11.70
N LEU A 119 -6.41 5.37 11.76
CA LEU A 119 -5.29 6.27 11.46
C LEU A 119 -4.59 5.85 10.16
N LEU A 120 -4.56 6.71 9.14
CA LEU A 120 -4.01 6.40 7.81
C LEU A 120 -2.74 7.19 7.54
N TYR A 121 -1.59 6.52 7.63
CA TYR A 121 -0.27 7.04 7.31
C TYR A 121 0.08 6.73 5.86
N GLY A 122 0.03 7.76 5.01
CA GLY A 122 0.38 7.70 3.59
C GLY A 122 0.29 9.09 2.99
N CYS A 123 1.16 9.41 2.02
CA CYS A 123 1.24 10.77 1.51
C CYS A 123 -0.11 11.24 0.96
N ASP A 124 -0.51 12.45 1.34
CA ASP A 124 -1.62 13.22 0.77
C ASP A 124 -3.00 12.53 0.83
N VAL A 125 -3.19 11.47 1.63
CA VAL A 125 -4.44 10.69 1.66
C VAL A 125 -5.67 11.55 1.93
N GLY A 126 -5.56 12.46 2.91
CA GLY A 126 -6.60 13.42 3.30
C GLY A 126 -6.56 14.75 2.54
N ALA A 127 -5.61 14.93 1.61
CA ALA A 127 -5.43 16.20 0.91
C ALA A 127 -6.64 16.55 0.03
N GLY A 128 -6.88 17.85 -0.15
CA GLY A 128 -7.86 18.35 -1.11
C GLY A 128 -9.31 17.90 -0.89
N GLU A 129 -10.16 18.17 -1.89
CA GLU A 129 -11.57 17.79 -1.84
C GLU A 129 -11.74 16.27 -2.00
N ALA A 130 -10.88 15.61 -2.79
CA ALA A 130 -10.97 14.18 -3.00
C ALA A 130 -10.61 13.39 -1.73
N GLY A 131 -9.55 13.81 -1.02
CA GLY A 131 -9.16 13.23 0.26
C GLY A 131 -10.24 13.41 1.33
N ALA A 132 -10.76 14.64 1.51
CA ALA A 132 -11.84 14.90 2.46
C ALA A 132 -13.10 14.04 2.18
N SER A 133 -13.50 13.91 0.91
CA SER A 133 -14.64 13.06 0.54
C SER A 133 -14.37 11.57 0.76
N PHE A 134 -13.15 11.12 0.50
CA PHE A 134 -12.73 9.73 0.74
C PHE A 134 -12.80 9.40 2.24
N LEU A 135 -12.21 10.24 3.10
CA LEU A 135 -12.23 10.02 4.55
C LEU A 135 -13.65 10.06 5.12
N ALA A 136 -14.50 10.98 4.66
CA ALA A 136 -15.90 11.04 5.10
C ALA A 136 -16.66 9.74 4.77
N THR A 137 -16.45 9.19 3.57
CA THR A 137 -17.07 7.92 3.17
C THR A 137 -16.51 6.75 3.99
N LEU A 138 -15.20 6.76 4.25
CA LEU A 138 -14.55 5.75 5.06
C LEU A 138 -15.10 5.75 6.49
N ALA A 139 -15.21 6.93 7.11
CA ALA A 139 -15.79 7.13 8.44
C ALA A 139 -17.26 6.65 8.51
N GLU A 140 -18.06 6.91 7.47
CA GLU A 140 -19.44 6.40 7.39
C GLU A 140 -19.48 4.87 7.37
N LEU A 141 -18.61 4.23 6.58
CA LEU A 141 -18.61 2.78 6.39
C LEU A 141 -18.02 2.01 7.57
N THR A 142 -17.07 2.60 8.29
CA THR A 142 -16.49 2.00 9.50
C THR A 142 -17.26 2.39 10.77
N GLY A 143 -17.95 3.54 10.76
CA GLY A 143 -18.54 4.12 11.96
C GLY A 143 -17.50 4.64 12.96
N ALA A 144 -16.27 4.88 12.51
CA ALA A 144 -15.15 5.35 13.33
C ALA A 144 -14.70 6.76 12.92
N ASP A 145 -14.04 7.44 13.85
CA ASP A 145 -13.30 8.65 13.54
C ASP A 145 -12.02 8.28 12.76
N VAL A 146 -11.75 9.02 11.69
CA VAL A 146 -10.65 8.73 10.77
C VAL A 146 -9.69 9.91 10.77
N ALA A 147 -8.39 9.64 10.82
CA ALA A 147 -7.33 10.61 10.60
C ALA A 147 -6.42 10.21 9.44
N ALA A 148 -5.94 11.19 8.65
CA ALA A 148 -4.99 10.94 7.57
C ALA A 148 -4.08 12.16 7.32
N SER A 149 -2.91 11.92 6.72
CA SER A 149 -2.00 13.00 6.30
C SER A 149 -2.57 13.79 5.12
N SER A 150 -2.37 15.11 5.15
CA SER A 150 -2.69 16.06 4.08
C SER A 150 -1.50 16.39 3.18
N ASP A 151 -0.30 15.94 3.56
CA ASP A 151 0.95 16.17 2.85
C ASP A 151 1.83 14.90 2.85
N SER A 152 3.13 15.06 2.63
CA SER A 152 4.05 13.94 2.52
C SER A 152 4.25 13.23 3.86
N THR A 153 3.86 11.96 3.96
CA THR A 153 4.20 11.10 5.10
C THR A 153 5.53 10.39 4.92
N GLY A 154 6.37 10.38 5.95
CA GLY A 154 7.65 9.66 5.98
C GLY A 154 8.78 10.49 6.60
N GLY A 155 10.01 10.29 6.13
CA GLY A 155 11.16 11.08 6.56
C GLY A 155 11.71 11.90 5.40
N THR A 156 13.03 11.87 5.14
CA THR A 156 13.63 12.66 4.05
C THR A 156 14.19 11.75 2.97
N ASP A 157 13.65 11.83 1.76
CA ASP A 157 14.09 10.98 0.66
C ASP A 157 15.44 11.40 0.06
N ALA A 158 15.97 10.56 -0.83
CA ALA A 158 17.25 10.82 -1.52
C ALA A 158 17.24 12.11 -2.38
N ARG A 159 16.06 12.69 -2.66
CA ARG A 159 15.90 13.96 -3.37
C ARG A 159 15.83 15.17 -2.43
N GLY A 160 15.90 14.95 -1.12
CA GLY A 160 15.78 15.98 -0.10
C GLY A 160 14.33 16.48 0.08
N ARG A 161 13.33 15.71 -0.34
CA ARG A 161 11.93 15.98 0.00
C ARG A 161 11.67 15.39 1.38
N SER A 162 11.05 16.17 2.25
CA SER A 162 10.76 15.76 3.62
C SER A 162 9.26 15.58 3.79
N GLY A 163 8.91 14.62 4.65
CA GLY A 163 7.60 14.43 5.21
C GLY A 163 7.68 14.33 6.73
N ASP A 164 6.54 14.05 7.35
CA ASP A 164 6.45 13.72 8.76
C ASP A 164 5.47 12.55 8.99
N TRP A 165 5.16 12.26 10.25
CA TRP A 165 4.24 11.20 10.65
C TRP A 165 2.99 11.77 11.31
N ASP A 166 2.69 13.05 11.04
CA ASP A 166 1.51 13.72 11.56
C ASP A 166 0.28 13.41 10.66
N LEU A 167 -0.90 13.53 11.26
CA LEU A 167 -2.19 13.33 10.60
C LEU A 167 -3.03 14.59 10.78
N GLU A 168 -3.11 15.43 9.76
CA GLU A 168 -3.69 16.78 9.88
C GLU A 168 -5.20 16.79 9.62
N ILE A 169 -5.72 15.79 8.90
CA ILE A 169 -7.12 15.73 8.50
C ILE A 169 -7.84 14.71 9.34
N THR A 170 -8.99 15.10 9.90
CA THR A 170 -9.81 14.25 10.77
C THR A 170 -11.30 14.36 10.41
N THR A 171 -12.05 13.27 10.60
CA THR A 171 -13.52 13.24 10.44
C THR A 171 -14.28 13.28 11.76
N GLY A 172 -13.59 13.49 12.88
CA GLY A 172 -14.13 13.50 14.24
C GLY A 172 -13.06 13.83 15.28
N THR A 173 -13.17 13.30 16.50
CA THR A 173 -12.17 13.53 17.56
C THR A 173 -11.24 12.33 17.63
N ILE A 174 -9.93 12.58 17.55
CA ILE A 174 -8.93 11.52 17.73
C ILE A 174 -8.62 11.42 19.23
N ASP A 175 -9.07 10.34 19.85
CA ASP A 175 -9.04 10.13 21.29
C ASP A 175 -7.79 9.37 21.75
N HIS A 176 -7.16 8.60 20.86
CA HIS A 176 -6.01 7.74 21.20
C HIS A 176 -4.68 8.20 20.60
N ALA A 177 -3.60 7.89 21.31
CA ALA A 177 -2.25 8.23 20.89
C ALA A 177 -1.83 7.44 19.62
N PRO A 178 -0.98 8.03 18.76
CA PRO A 178 -0.36 7.33 17.65
C PRO A 178 0.34 6.03 18.08
N VAL A 179 0.21 4.97 17.27
CA VAL A 179 0.86 3.68 17.54
C VAL A 179 2.31 3.61 17.05
N ILE A 180 2.76 4.66 16.35
CA ILE A 180 4.10 4.79 15.79
C ILE A 180 4.90 5.77 16.63
N ASP A 181 6.06 5.33 17.12
CA ASP A 181 7.07 6.22 17.68
C ASP A 181 7.84 6.92 16.56
N ALA A 182 7.40 8.13 16.20
CA ALA A 182 8.07 8.93 15.16
C ALA A 182 9.54 9.24 15.51
N THR A 183 9.95 9.17 16.78
CA THR A 183 11.35 9.42 17.16
C THR A 183 12.28 8.28 16.74
N GLU A 184 11.77 7.05 16.72
CA GLU A 184 12.48 5.88 16.19
C GLU A 184 12.62 5.93 14.65
N LEU A 185 11.84 6.79 13.98
CA LEU A 185 11.84 6.98 12.53
C LEU A 185 12.60 8.25 12.07
N ALA A 186 13.35 8.90 12.95
CA ALA A 186 14.10 10.11 12.62
C ALA A 186 15.13 9.92 11.48
N GLY A 187 15.55 8.68 11.19
CA GLY A 187 16.45 8.33 10.08
C GLY A 187 15.77 7.60 8.92
N TYR A 188 14.45 7.66 8.82
CA TYR A 188 13.71 6.99 7.74
C TYR A 188 13.87 7.76 6.42
N ASP A 189 14.53 7.16 5.42
CA ASP A 189 14.97 7.85 4.19
C ASP A 189 13.95 7.79 3.05
N PHE A 190 12.65 7.64 3.35
CA PHE A 190 11.62 7.41 2.33
C PHE A 190 10.34 8.20 2.57
N LEU A 191 9.59 8.39 1.49
CA LEU A 191 8.24 8.95 1.51
C LEU A 191 7.24 7.89 1.05
N LEU A 192 6.06 7.91 1.65
CA LEU A 192 4.98 6.96 1.40
C LEU A 192 4.09 7.41 0.24
N HIS A 193 4.70 7.85 -0.87
CA HIS A 193 3.97 8.41 -2.01
C HIS A 193 3.68 7.34 -3.06
N THR A 194 2.48 7.36 -3.66
CA THR A 194 2.22 6.71 -4.94
C THR A 194 1.66 7.70 -5.96
N ALA A 195 2.04 7.58 -7.22
CA ALA A 195 1.38 8.30 -8.29
C ALA A 195 0.04 7.63 -8.62
N SER A 196 -1.08 8.33 -8.42
CA SER A 196 -2.43 7.84 -8.80
C SER A 196 -2.72 8.17 -10.27
N VAL A 197 -3.03 7.16 -11.09
CA VAL A 197 -3.27 7.35 -12.53
C VAL A 197 -4.51 6.59 -13.03
N SER A 198 -5.23 7.18 -13.97
CA SER A 198 -6.42 6.58 -14.61
C SER A 198 -6.42 6.70 -16.13
N THR A 199 -5.38 7.30 -16.72
CA THR A 199 -5.28 7.54 -18.17
C THR A 199 -3.90 7.20 -18.71
N VAL A 200 -3.80 6.96 -20.03
CA VAL A 200 -2.51 6.74 -20.72
C VAL A 200 -1.53 7.89 -20.45
N ALA A 201 -2.01 9.14 -20.52
CA ALA A 201 -1.17 10.32 -20.35
C ALA A 201 -0.59 10.40 -18.93
N GLN A 202 -1.41 10.18 -17.91
CA GLN A 202 -0.96 10.15 -16.51
C GLN A 202 0.03 9.00 -16.26
N LEU A 203 -0.27 7.79 -16.75
CA LEU A 203 0.62 6.64 -16.61
C LEU A 203 1.99 6.91 -17.25
N LYS A 204 2.01 7.46 -18.46
CA LYS A 204 3.26 7.83 -19.14
C LYS A 204 4.03 8.92 -18.41
N ALA A 205 3.34 9.92 -17.85
CA ALA A 205 3.98 10.97 -17.07
C ALA A 205 4.62 10.42 -15.79
N ALA A 206 3.91 9.55 -15.06
CA ALA A 206 4.44 8.90 -13.86
C ALA A 206 5.66 8.02 -14.18
N ILE A 207 5.59 7.20 -15.24
CA ILE A 207 6.73 6.39 -15.71
C ILE A 207 7.90 7.29 -16.12
N ALA A 208 7.65 8.40 -16.81
CA ALA A 208 8.71 9.30 -17.25
C ALA A 208 9.48 9.90 -16.07
N THR A 209 8.78 10.26 -14.98
CA THR A 209 9.41 10.70 -13.72
C THR A 209 10.25 9.57 -13.13
N GLY A 210 9.65 8.40 -12.88
CA GLY A 210 10.33 7.31 -12.18
C GLY A 210 11.40 6.55 -12.98
N ASN A 211 11.61 6.90 -14.26
CA ASN A 211 12.69 6.28 -15.02
C ASN A 211 14.09 6.74 -14.56
N ALA A 212 14.19 7.90 -13.90
CA ALA A 212 15.47 8.54 -13.64
C ALA A 212 15.48 9.56 -12.49
N ASP A 213 14.50 9.52 -11.57
CA ASP A 213 14.43 10.51 -10.50
C ASP A 213 15.30 10.17 -9.27
N GLY A 214 15.90 8.98 -9.27
CA GLY A 214 16.85 8.57 -8.25
C GLY A 214 16.21 8.02 -6.97
N VAL A 215 14.90 7.79 -6.94
CA VAL A 215 14.22 7.09 -5.83
C VAL A 215 13.41 5.91 -6.36
N ALA A 216 12.93 5.05 -5.46
CA ALA A 216 11.98 4.02 -5.85
C ALA A 216 10.61 4.65 -6.07
N ASP A 217 9.87 4.16 -7.07
CA ASP A 217 8.58 4.70 -7.45
C ASP A 217 7.47 3.68 -7.29
N THR A 218 6.32 4.17 -6.83
CA THR A 218 5.07 3.41 -6.80
C THR A 218 4.04 4.14 -7.66
N ILE A 219 3.45 3.43 -8.62
CA ILE A 219 2.39 3.94 -9.50
C ILE A 219 1.16 3.05 -9.29
N THR A 220 0.03 3.66 -8.93
CA THR A 220 -1.20 2.95 -8.60
C THR A 220 -2.33 3.38 -9.51
N LEU A 221 -3.05 2.39 -10.04
CA LEU A 221 -4.07 2.61 -11.04
C LEU A 221 -5.46 2.63 -10.42
N THR A 222 -6.29 3.55 -10.90
CA THR A 222 -7.67 3.74 -10.42
C THR A 222 -8.73 3.50 -11.49
N ALA A 223 -8.32 3.11 -12.71
CA ALA A 223 -9.22 2.77 -13.79
C ALA A 223 -8.55 1.88 -14.85
N ASN A 224 -9.38 1.25 -15.68
CA ASN A 224 -8.92 0.64 -16.94
C ASN A 224 -8.35 1.72 -17.86
N ILE A 225 -7.26 1.40 -18.55
CA ILE A 225 -6.61 2.29 -19.52
C ILE A 225 -6.79 1.71 -20.92
N THR A 226 -7.29 2.50 -21.85
CA THR A 226 -7.50 2.10 -23.25
C THR A 226 -6.67 2.96 -24.20
N PHE A 227 -5.93 2.32 -25.11
CA PHE A 227 -5.21 3.02 -26.17
C PHE A 227 -6.19 3.57 -27.21
N ALA A 228 -5.95 4.80 -27.64
CA ALA A 228 -6.62 5.44 -28.76
C ALA A 228 -5.81 5.36 -30.06
N SER A 229 -4.49 5.13 -29.96
CA SER A 229 -3.60 5.00 -31.12
C SER A 229 -2.35 4.17 -30.82
N SER A 230 -1.54 3.89 -31.84
CA SER A 230 -0.25 3.20 -31.64
C SER A 230 0.77 4.05 -30.86
N ALA A 231 0.55 5.37 -30.78
CA ALA A 231 1.40 6.24 -29.98
C ALA A 231 1.20 6.02 -28.48
N ASP A 232 0.13 5.35 -28.04
CA ASP A 232 -0.18 5.10 -26.63
C ASP A 232 0.60 3.94 -26.01
N ALA A 233 1.36 3.19 -26.82
CA ALA A 233 2.28 2.18 -26.34
C ALA A 233 3.11 2.69 -25.15
N ILE A 234 3.21 1.86 -24.11
CA ILE A 234 3.89 2.19 -22.86
C ILE A 234 5.33 1.66 -22.96
N THR A 235 6.30 2.57 -22.84
CA THR A 235 7.72 2.24 -22.76
C THR A 235 8.23 2.59 -21.37
N ILE A 236 8.93 1.64 -20.74
CA ILE A 236 9.56 1.81 -19.44
C ILE A 236 11.06 1.59 -19.61
N ASN A 237 11.88 2.49 -19.07
CA ASN A 237 13.33 2.41 -19.18
C ASN A 237 13.94 3.01 -17.91
N VAL A 238 13.91 2.24 -16.83
CA VAL A 238 14.43 2.66 -15.52
C VAL A 238 15.96 2.60 -15.55
N THR A 239 16.61 3.72 -15.24
CA THR A 239 18.06 3.92 -15.47
C THR A 239 18.84 4.39 -14.24
N ASP A 240 18.16 4.74 -13.16
CA ASP A 240 18.77 5.21 -11.91
C ASP A 240 19.14 4.08 -10.94
N GLY A 241 18.82 2.82 -11.29
CA GLY A 241 19.11 1.64 -10.48
C GLY A 241 18.05 1.35 -9.41
N GLN A 242 16.97 2.12 -9.36
CA GLN A 242 15.86 1.92 -8.45
C GLN A 242 14.83 0.95 -9.05
N THR A 243 13.84 0.57 -8.23
CA THR A 243 12.71 -0.25 -8.69
C THR A 243 11.47 0.63 -8.86
N MET A 244 10.83 0.51 -10.02
CA MET A 244 9.52 1.08 -10.29
C MET A 244 8.45 0.00 -10.09
N SER A 245 7.56 0.18 -9.12
CA SER A 245 6.41 -0.67 -8.88
C SER A 245 5.15 -0.09 -9.51
N ILE A 246 4.46 -0.87 -10.33
CA ILE A 246 3.20 -0.47 -10.97
C ILE A 246 2.09 -1.43 -10.53
N VAL A 247 1.19 -0.94 -9.68
CA VAL A 247 0.07 -1.71 -9.14
C VAL A 247 -1.20 -1.44 -9.94
N TRP A 248 -1.70 -2.48 -10.62
CA TRP A 248 -2.86 -2.38 -11.48
C TRP A 248 -4.19 -2.62 -10.77
N GLY A 249 -4.21 -3.20 -9.57
CA GLY A 249 -5.46 -3.34 -8.81
C GLY A 249 -6.55 -4.15 -9.53
N GLY A 250 -6.19 -5.01 -10.49
CA GLY A 250 -7.14 -5.75 -11.33
C GLY A 250 -7.66 -4.94 -12.53
N PHE A 251 -7.24 -3.69 -12.71
CA PHE A 251 -7.54 -2.90 -13.89
C PHE A 251 -6.82 -3.45 -15.13
N THR A 252 -7.47 -3.26 -16.28
CA THR A 252 -7.02 -3.77 -17.57
C THR A 252 -6.34 -2.68 -18.40
N LEU A 253 -5.18 -3.01 -18.97
CA LEU A 253 -4.55 -2.26 -20.04
C LEU A 253 -5.03 -2.78 -21.40
N ILE A 254 -5.77 -1.97 -22.13
CA ILE A 254 -6.47 -2.35 -23.36
C ILE A 254 -5.73 -1.72 -24.55
N GLY A 255 -4.96 -2.54 -25.28
CA GLY A 255 -4.13 -2.10 -26.40
C GLY A 255 -4.88 -1.68 -27.66
N GLY A 256 -6.19 -1.97 -27.76
CA GLY A 256 -7.05 -1.57 -28.87
C GLY A 256 -6.64 -2.12 -30.25
N ASN A 257 -5.78 -3.14 -30.30
CA ASN A 257 -5.09 -3.64 -31.49
C ASN A 257 -4.23 -2.58 -32.20
N PHE A 258 -3.69 -1.62 -31.44
CA PHE A 258 -2.89 -0.53 -32.01
C PHE A 258 -1.39 -0.83 -32.04
N ALA A 259 -0.85 -1.38 -30.96
CA ALA A 259 0.59 -1.61 -30.79
C ALA A 259 0.87 -2.73 -29.78
N ARG A 260 2.16 -3.07 -29.62
CA ARG A 260 2.60 -3.77 -28.41
C ARG A 260 2.29 -2.86 -27.22
N VAL A 261 1.71 -3.44 -26.18
CA VAL A 261 1.14 -2.67 -25.08
C VAL A 261 2.22 -2.11 -24.16
N LEU A 262 3.12 -2.99 -23.70
CA LEU A 262 4.18 -2.65 -22.75
C LEU A 262 5.55 -3.09 -23.28
N ASP A 263 6.54 -2.20 -23.19
CA ASP A 263 7.94 -2.44 -23.54
C ASP A 263 8.86 -1.97 -22.40
N VAL A 264 9.30 -2.92 -21.57
CA VAL A 264 10.33 -2.69 -20.55
C VAL A 264 11.70 -2.86 -21.21
N GLN A 265 12.39 -1.75 -21.42
CA GLN A 265 13.65 -1.70 -22.18
C GLN A 265 14.88 -1.96 -21.29
N ALA A 266 14.83 -1.54 -20.03
CA ALA A 266 15.89 -1.75 -19.04
C ALA A 266 15.36 -1.50 -17.62
N GLY A 267 16.19 -1.81 -16.63
CA GLY A 267 15.96 -1.52 -15.22
C GLY A 267 15.13 -2.56 -14.48
N SER A 268 14.70 -2.22 -13.27
CA SER A 268 13.88 -3.07 -12.39
C SER A 268 12.45 -2.54 -12.33
N VAL A 269 11.50 -3.35 -12.81
CA VAL A 269 10.08 -2.99 -12.83
C VAL A 269 9.29 -4.11 -12.16
N ALA A 270 8.50 -3.80 -11.14
CA ALA A 270 7.52 -4.74 -10.58
C ALA A 270 6.12 -4.39 -11.14
N ILE A 271 5.38 -5.40 -11.59
CA ILE A 271 4.02 -5.22 -12.11
C ILE A 271 3.06 -6.16 -11.40
N ASP A 272 2.15 -5.57 -10.64
CA ASP A 272 1.19 -6.32 -9.83
C ASP A 272 -0.22 -6.25 -10.42
N ASN A 273 -0.91 -7.39 -10.45
CA ASN A 273 -2.35 -7.51 -10.71
C ASN A 273 -2.82 -6.91 -12.05
N LEU A 274 -1.98 -6.99 -13.09
CA LEU A 274 -2.25 -6.46 -14.44
C LEU A 274 -2.97 -7.47 -15.33
N THR A 275 -4.03 -7.02 -16.00
CA THR A 275 -4.58 -7.71 -17.18
C THR A 275 -4.30 -6.91 -18.45
N ILE A 276 -3.69 -7.53 -19.47
CA ILE A 276 -3.53 -6.91 -20.79
C ILE A 276 -4.47 -7.55 -21.79
N THR A 277 -5.16 -6.73 -22.60
CA THR A 277 -5.98 -7.21 -23.71
C THR A 277 -5.68 -6.46 -25.01
N ASN A 278 -5.98 -7.09 -26.15
CA ASN A 278 -5.95 -6.46 -27.48
C ASN A 278 -4.60 -5.80 -27.84
N GLY A 279 -3.47 -6.40 -27.46
CA GLY A 279 -2.16 -6.00 -27.99
C GLY A 279 -2.01 -6.39 -29.46
N LYS A 280 -1.30 -5.59 -30.26
CA LYS A 280 -0.96 -5.92 -31.65
C LYS A 280 0.53 -5.72 -31.95
N LEU A 281 1.17 -6.79 -32.40
CA LEU A 281 2.48 -6.72 -33.02
C LEU A 281 2.31 -6.97 -34.53
N SER A 282 2.79 -6.05 -35.35
CA SER A 282 2.82 -6.21 -36.81
C SER A 282 4.26 -6.10 -37.26
N GLY A 283 4.75 -7.09 -37.99
CA GLY A 283 6.10 -7.10 -38.55
C GLY A 283 6.18 -7.96 -39.80
N ASN A 284 7.23 -7.77 -40.58
CA ASN A 284 7.51 -8.64 -41.72
C ASN A 284 7.85 -10.04 -41.18
N GLY A 285 7.21 -11.09 -41.69
CA GLY A 285 7.49 -12.46 -41.28
C GLY A 285 8.98 -12.78 -41.37
N GLY A 286 9.57 -13.27 -40.29
CA GLY A 286 10.98 -13.69 -40.26
C GLY A 286 11.12 -15.10 -40.84
N ALA A 287 12.17 -15.33 -41.65
CA ALA A 287 12.60 -16.70 -41.92
C ALA A 287 13.09 -17.33 -40.61
N ALA A 288 12.71 -18.58 -40.33
CA ALA A 288 13.13 -19.29 -39.13
C ALA A 288 14.66 -19.28 -38.98
N GLY A 289 15.17 -18.88 -37.81
CA GLY A 289 16.58 -19.05 -37.45
C GLY A 289 17.50 -17.83 -37.48
N ALA A 290 17.00 -16.61 -37.73
CA ALA A 290 17.82 -15.40 -37.57
C ALA A 290 17.73 -14.85 -36.13
N GLY A 291 18.69 -15.22 -35.27
CA GLY A 291 18.84 -14.60 -33.95
C GLY A 291 19.25 -13.13 -34.08
N GLY A 292 18.41 -12.23 -33.58
CA GLY A 292 18.65 -10.78 -33.55
C GLY A 292 17.37 -9.96 -33.71
N ALA A 293 17.43 -8.67 -33.37
CA ALA A 293 16.31 -7.70 -33.36
C ALA A 293 15.55 -7.50 -34.70
N ALA A 294 15.93 -8.23 -35.76
CA ALA A 294 15.25 -8.28 -37.05
C ALA A 294 14.29 -9.48 -37.21
N GLY A 295 14.08 -10.28 -36.16
CA GLY A 295 13.10 -11.37 -36.15
C GLY A 295 11.79 -10.95 -35.49
N ALA A 296 10.93 -10.19 -36.18
CA ALA A 296 9.58 -9.90 -35.67
C ALA A 296 8.73 -11.18 -35.44
N GLY A 297 9.16 -12.32 -36.00
CA GLY A 297 8.58 -13.65 -35.76
C GLY A 297 9.21 -14.44 -34.61
N GLY A 298 10.27 -13.96 -33.95
CA GLY A 298 10.90 -14.63 -32.80
C GLY A 298 10.23 -14.27 -31.46
N ASP A 299 9.78 -13.02 -31.33
CA ASP A 299 9.08 -12.48 -30.16
C ASP A 299 7.54 -12.55 -30.31
N SER A 300 7.03 -13.26 -31.30
CA SER A 300 5.59 -13.24 -31.67
C SER A 300 4.68 -13.98 -30.70
N LEU A 301 5.16 -14.41 -29.53
CA LEU A 301 4.36 -15.09 -28.50
C LEU A 301 3.54 -14.12 -27.62
N GLY A 302 3.53 -12.82 -27.93
CA GLY A 302 2.59 -11.89 -27.33
C GLY A 302 2.83 -10.43 -27.69
N ALA A 303 1.77 -9.74 -28.10
CA ALA A 303 1.78 -8.28 -28.24
C ALA A 303 1.46 -7.55 -26.91
N GLY A 304 1.47 -8.29 -25.79
CA GLY A 304 1.29 -7.74 -24.46
C GLY A 304 2.56 -7.04 -23.97
N ILE A 305 3.55 -7.82 -23.55
CA ILE A 305 4.77 -7.32 -22.89
C ILE A 305 6.01 -7.70 -23.70
N LYS A 306 6.94 -6.76 -23.86
CA LYS A 306 8.36 -7.02 -24.10
C LYS A 306 9.13 -6.68 -22.83
N ASN A 307 10.08 -7.53 -22.44
CA ASN A 307 10.98 -7.23 -21.35
C ASN A 307 12.44 -7.48 -21.76
N ALA A 308 13.29 -6.49 -21.56
CA ALA A 308 14.74 -6.56 -21.68
C ALA A 308 15.47 -6.17 -20.37
N GLY A 309 14.73 -5.85 -19.31
CA GLY A 309 15.23 -5.62 -17.95
C GLY A 309 14.85 -6.74 -16.99
N THR A 310 14.68 -6.39 -15.71
CA THR A 310 14.13 -7.26 -14.67
C THR A 310 12.64 -6.93 -14.50
N LEU A 311 11.80 -7.96 -14.62
CA LEU A 311 10.34 -7.91 -14.46
C LEU A 311 9.89 -9.02 -13.52
#